data_AF-A0A2G5RFJ0-F1
#
_entry.id   AF-A0A2G5RFJ0-F1
#
_cell.length_a   1.000
_cell.length_b   1.000
_cell.length_c   1.000
_cell.angle_alpha   90.00
_cell.angle_beta   90.00
_cell.angle_gamma   90.00
#
_symmetry.space_group_name_H-M   'P 1'
#
loop_
_entity.id
_entity.type
_entity.pdbx_description
1 polymer ?
#
loop_
_entity_poly.entity_id
_entity_poly.type
_entity_poly.pdbx_seq_one_letter_code
_entity_poly.pdbx_strand_id
1 'polypeptide(L)'
;MANELDEITGPVDPAGRDINVVAKQIPVTIGVGSLIFEIALWAAIPVLALSGVGLGLIPPQNGLLMAVLGVLPGVIFQFMKINALAYLRKLQQRVQADASQIDNYLEQRVVILNNVVGLLNKAVDLDKDVMKSVAAMRSGAGAQADVERNMASAELNNVLSRINVAFEAYPDLKAHAAIADAMQQNSYLQKEITAARTLYNDTVAIWNQDIFAWPAKQIVAARKGYTTRIPFIATAEIKAAAREAFF
;
A
#
# COMPACT_ATOMS: atom_id res chain seq x y z
N MET A 1 -30.10 5.95 -5.70
CA MET A 1 -29.38 6.67 -6.75
C MET A 1 -27.96 6.15 -6.70
N ALA A 2 -27.47 5.57 -7.80
CA ALA A 2 -26.03 5.34 -7.93
C ALA A 2 -25.36 6.71 -7.84
N ASN A 3 -24.29 6.84 -7.04
CA ASN A 3 -23.47 8.04 -7.10
C ASN A 3 -22.81 8.02 -8.48
N GLU A 4 -23.33 8.83 -9.39
CA GLU A 4 -22.70 9.09 -10.69
C GLU A 4 -21.35 9.71 -10.39
N LEU A 5 -20.29 8.95 -10.68
CA LEU A 5 -18.95 9.49 -10.77
C LEU A 5 -18.95 10.39 -12.00
N ASP A 6 -18.93 11.70 -11.78
CA ASP A 6 -18.71 12.65 -12.86
C ASP A 6 -17.22 12.64 -13.22
N GLU A 7 -16.89 11.87 -14.25
CA GLU A 7 -15.53 11.62 -14.75
C GLU A 7 -15.04 12.69 -15.74
N ILE A 8 -15.85 13.71 -16.05
CA ILE A 8 -15.59 14.64 -17.17
C ILE A 8 -15.74 16.12 -16.80
N THR A 9 -16.47 16.45 -15.73
CA THR A 9 -16.65 17.84 -15.29
C THR A 9 -16.38 18.01 -13.79
N GLY A 10 -15.12 18.27 -13.42
CA GLY A 10 -14.70 18.42 -12.01
C GLY A 10 -13.80 19.62 -11.74
N PRO A 11 -13.89 20.24 -10.55
CA PRO A 11 -12.90 21.22 -10.11
C PRO A 11 -11.52 20.55 -10.02
N VAL A 12 -10.46 21.33 -10.25
CA VAL A 12 -9.06 20.87 -10.28
C VAL A 12 -8.35 21.38 -9.03
N ASP A 13 -7.55 20.55 -8.37
CA ASP A 13 -6.73 20.96 -7.21
C ASP A 13 -5.72 22.06 -7.64
N PRO A 14 -5.29 22.99 -6.79
CA PRO A 14 -4.15 23.89 -7.05
C PRO A 14 -2.88 23.21 -7.61
N ALA A 15 -2.74 21.88 -7.45
CA ALA A 15 -1.70 21.07 -8.09
C ALA A 15 -2.06 20.52 -9.50
N GLY A 16 -3.12 20.99 -10.15
CA GLY A 16 -3.52 20.57 -11.51
C GLY A 16 -4.10 19.14 -11.61
N ARG A 17 -4.56 18.59 -10.48
CA ARG A 17 -5.09 17.22 -10.39
C ARG A 17 -6.60 17.18 -10.53
N ASP A 18 -7.10 16.23 -11.30
CA ASP A 18 -8.52 15.91 -11.35
C ASP A 18 -8.94 15.24 -10.03
N ILE A 19 -9.76 15.95 -9.25
CA ILE A 19 -10.09 15.60 -7.86
C ILE A 19 -11.34 14.71 -7.78
N ASN A 20 -12.04 14.48 -8.91
CA ASN A 20 -13.36 13.87 -8.89
C ASN A 20 -13.37 12.34 -8.71
N VAL A 21 -12.35 11.61 -9.18
CA VAL A 21 -12.50 10.14 -9.36
C VAL A 21 -11.75 9.31 -8.30
N VAL A 22 -10.64 9.80 -7.76
CA VAL A 22 -9.72 8.93 -6.97
C VAL A 22 -9.54 9.37 -5.52
N ALA A 23 -9.66 10.66 -5.21
CA ALA A 23 -9.40 11.16 -3.85
C ALA A 23 -10.66 11.23 -2.97
N LYS A 24 -11.85 11.08 -3.55
CA LYS A 24 -13.11 11.27 -2.81
C LYS A 24 -13.61 9.96 -2.22
N GLN A 25 -13.72 9.92 -0.90
CA GLN A 25 -14.42 8.84 -0.20
C GLN A 25 -15.93 9.02 -0.38
N ILE A 26 -16.58 7.99 -0.89
CA ILE A 26 -18.01 7.99 -1.20
C ILE A 26 -18.72 7.31 -0.02
N PRO A 27 -19.58 8.02 0.73
CA PRO A 27 -20.36 7.41 1.79
C PRO A 27 -21.44 6.50 1.21
N VAL A 28 -21.64 5.34 1.83
CA VAL A 28 -22.76 4.47 1.49
C VAL A 28 -24.02 5.05 2.11
N THR A 29 -25.00 5.42 1.28
CA THR A 29 -26.31 5.89 1.74
C THR A 29 -27.39 4.87 1.41
N ILE A 30 -28.41 4.83 2.25
CA ILE A 30 -29.65 4.08 2.00
C ILE A 30 -30.80 5.06 1.83
N GLY A 31 -31.64 4.80 0.83
CA GLY A 31 -32.85 5.57 0.58
C GLY A 31 -34.09 4.96 1.24
N VAL A 32 -35.24 5.63 1.09
CA VAL A 32 -36.54 5.17 1.59
C VAL A 32 -36.90 3.75 1.10
N GLY A 33 -36.45 3.38 -0.11
CA GLY A 33 -36.66 2.04 -0.68
C GLY A 33 -36.09 0.89 0.13
N SER A 34 -34.94 1.07 0.82
CA SER A 34 -34.40 -0.02 1.67
C SER A 34 -35.20 -0.22 2.94
N LEU A 35 -35.75 0.87 3.49
CA LEU A 35 -36.64 0.82 4.66
C LEU A 35 -37.95 0.11 4.30
N ILE A 36 -38.53 0.45 3.14
CA ILE A 36 -39.72 -0.23 2.60
C ILE A 36 -39.43 -1.72 2.38
N PHE A 37 -38.27 -2.06 1.80
CA PHE A 37 -37.87 -3.45 1.59
C PHE A 37 -37.75 -4.24 2.91
N GLU A 38 -37.11 -3.65 3.93
CA GLU A 38 -37.01 -4.29 5.24
C GLU A 38 -38.39 -4.49 5.87
N ILE A 39 -39.28 -3.49 5.82
CA ILE A 39 -40.65 -3.63 6.33
C ILE A 39 -41.43 -4.70 5.54
N ALA A 40 -41.29 -4.72 4.22
CA ALA A 40 -41.97 -5.69 3.36
C ALA A 40 -41.56 -7.14 3.70
N LEU A 41 -40.28 -7.38 4.00
CA LEU A 41 -39.81 -8.72 4.41
C LEU A 41 -40.46 -9.22 5.72
N TRP A 42 -40.85 -8.33 6.63
CA TRP A 42 -41.50 -8.69 7.89
C TRP A 42 -43.03 -8.69 7.79
N ALA A 43 -43.61 -7.81 6.98
CA ALA A 43 -45.04 -7.51 7.03
C ALA A 43 -45.82 -7.97 5.79
N ALA A 44 -45.20 -8.13 4.62
CA ALA A 44 -45.96 -8.40 3.39
C ALA A 44 -46.75 -9.72 3.47
N ILE A 45 -46.08 -10.82 3.80
CA ILE A 45 -46.73 -12.14 3.88
C ILE A 45 -47.70 -12.23 5.07
N PRO A 46 -47.35 -11.77 6.29
CA PRO A 46 -48.28 -11.82 7.41
C PRO A 46 -49.54 -10.95 7.21
N VAL A 47 -49.40 -9.74 6.66
CA VAL A 47 -50.55 -8.86 6.41
C VAL A 47 -51.46 -9.44 5.34
N LEU A 48 -50.91 -9.99 4.25
CA LEU A 48 -51.70 -10.67 3.22
C LEU A 48 -52.45 -11.88 3.79
N ALA A 49 -51.79 -12.72 4.59
CA ALA A 49 -52.41 -13.89 5.22
C ALA A 49 -53.57 -13.50 6.16
N LEU A 50 -53.38 -12.48 7.00
CA LEU A 50 -54.42 -11.98 7.91
C LEU A 50 -55.59 -11.33 7.15
N SER A 51 -55.31 -10.58 6.09
CA SER A 51 -56.35 -9.98 5.23
C SER A 51 -57.18 -11.03 4.50
N GLY A 52 -56.55 -12.12 4.02
CA GLY A 52 -57.25 -13.23 3.37
C GLY A 52 -58.19 -13.98 4.32
N VAL A 53 -57.85 -14.07 5.61
CA VAL A 53 -58.76 -14.58 6.64
C VAL A 53 -59.93 -13.62 6.87
N GLY A 54 -59.66 -12.32 7.01
CA GLY A 54 -60.69 -11.30 7.22
C GLY A 54 -61.69 -11.18 6.07
N LEU A 55 -61.25 -11.43 4.83
CA LEU A 55 -62.08 -11.45 3.63
C LEU A 55 -62.77 -12.82 3.38
N GLY A 56 -62.53 -13.82 4.23
CA GLY A 56 -63.12 -15.16 4.08
C GLY A 56 -62.53 -16.00 2.93
N LEU A 57 -61.41 -15.58 2.34
CA LEU A 57 -60.71 -16.29 1.27
C LEU A 57 -59.88 -17.47 1.78
N ILE A 58 -59.45 -17.43 3.05
CA ILE A 58 -58.56 -18.41 3.67
C ILE A 58 -59.15 -18.86 5.02
N PRO A 59 -59.18 -20.17 5.33
CA PRO A 59 -59.56 -20.66 6.66
C PRO A 59 -58.68 -20.06 7.78
N PRO A 60 -59.25 -19.68 8.94
CA PRO A 60 -58.50 -19.02 10.02
C PRO A 60 -57.25 -19.78 10.49
N GLN A 61 -57.33 -21.12 10.57
CA GLN A 61 -56.22 -21.99 10.97
C GLN A 61 -55.04 -21.94 9.97
N ASN A 62 -55.32 -21.83 8.68
CA ASN A 62 -54.29 -21.78 7.63
C ASN A 62 -53.67 -20.38 7.55
N GLY A 63 -54.47 -19.33 7.69
CA GLY A 63 -53.98 -17.95 7.64
C GLY A 63 -53.05 -17.61 8.80
N LEU A 64 -53.32 -18.11 10.01
CA LEU A 64 -52.43 -17.92 11.16
C LEU A 64 -51.08 -18.61 10.94
N LEU A 65 -51.09 -19.85 10.44
CA LEU A 65 -49.87 -20.58 10.11
C LEU A 65 -49.05 -19.88 9.01
N MET A 66 -49.70 -19.39 7.95
CA MET A 66 -49.06 -18.60 6.89
C MET A 66 -48.48 -17.29 7.41
N ALA A 67 -49.15 -16.63 8.36
CA ALA A 67 -48.62 -15.41 8.97
C ALA A 67 -47.35 -15.68 9.78
N VAL A 68 -47.31 -16.77 10.56
CA VAL A 68 -46.11 -17.16 11.31
C VAL A 68 -44.95 -17.54 10.38
N LEU A 69 -45.21 -18.35 9.35
CA LEU A 69 -44.19 -18.71 8.35
C LEU A 69 -43.75 -17.52 7.50
N GLY A 70 -44.65 -16.56 7.26
CA GLY A 70 -44.39 -15.34 6.51
C GLY A 70 -43.36 -14.40 7.15
N VAL A 71 -43.04 -14.60 8.44
CA VAL A 71 -41.99 -13.87 9.16
C VAL A 71 -40.59 -14.44 8.88
N LEU A 72 -40.48 -15.70 8.42
CA LEU A 72 -39.20 -16.36 8.18
C LEU A 72 -38.25 -15.60 7.24
N PRO A 73 -38.70 -15.00 6.11
CA PRO A 73 -37.83 -14.21 5.25
C PRO A 73 -37.17 -13.03 5.99
N GLY A 74 -37.89 -12.35 6.88
CA GLY A 74 -37.35 -11.28 7.72
C GLY A 74 -36.28 -11.78 8.69
N VAL A 75 -36.49 -12.95 9.30
CA VAL A 75 -35.50 -13.59 10.20
C VAL A 75 -34.24 -13.99 9.42
N ILE A 76 -34.39 -14.66 8.27
CA ILE A 76 -33.27 -15.04 7.40
C ILE A 76 -32.46 -13.80 7.00
N PHE A 77 -33.15 -12.73 6.61
CA PHE A 77 -32.50 -11.48 6.25
C PHE A 77 -31.72 -10.84 7.41
N GLN A 78 -32.21 -10.99 8.65
CA GLN A 78 -31.47 -10.55 9.84
C GLN A 78 -30.15 -11.31 10.02
N PHE A 79 -30.14 -12.63 9.82
CA PHE A 79 -28.90 -13.43 9.82
C PHE A 79 -27.96 -13.02 8.69
N MET A 80 -28.49 -12.74 7.49
CA MET A 80 -27.67 -12.24 6.37
C MET A 80 -26.97 -10.92 6.72
N LYS A 81 -27.65 -9.99 7.43
CA LYS A 81 -27.03 -8.74 7.89
C LYS A 81 -25.90 -8.98 8.89
N ILE A 82 -26.05 -9.92 9.82
CA ILE A 82 -24.99 -10.27 10.78
C ILE A 82 -23.77 -10.82 10.04
N ASN A 83 -23.98 -11.72 9.07
CA ASN A 83 -22.92 -12.29 8.26
C ASN A 83 -22.24 -11.24 7.37
N ALA A 84 -23.01 -10.34 6.77
CA ALA A 84 -22.48 -9.22 5.98
C ALA A 84 -21.59 -8.30 6.84
N LEU A 85 -22.01 -8.00 8.07
CA LEU A 85 -21.22 -7.20 9.01
C LEU A 85 -19.89 -7.90 9.35
N ALA A 86 -19.94 -9.18 9.73
CA ALA A 86 -18.75 -9.96 10.04
C ALA A 86 -17.77 -10.02 8.84
N TYR A 87 -18.31 -10.24 7.64
CA TYR A 87 -17.55 -10.21 6.39
C TYR A 87 -16.86 -8.87 6.16
N LEU A 88 -17.61 -7.75 6.25
CA LEU A 88 -17.04 -6.41 6.03
C LEU A 88 -15.96 -6.10 7.07
N ARG A 89 -16.13 -6.46 8.35
CA ARG A 89 -15.07 -6.30 9.36
C ARG A 89 -13.80 -7.08 9.00
N LYS A 90 -13.94 -8.31 8.52
CA LYS A 90 -12.79 -9.12 8.08
C LYS A 90 -12.09 -8.48 6.89
N LEU A 91 -12.86 -7.98 5.92
CA LEU A 91 -12.31 -7.30 4.75
C LEU A 91 -11.60 -5.99 5.14
N GLN A 92 -12.15 -5.25 6.10
CA GLN A 92 -11.51 -4.06 6.66
C GLN A 92 -10.14 -4.38 7.27
N GLN A 93 -10.05 -5.45 8.07
CA GLN A 93 -8.79 -5.91 8.66
C GLN A 93 -7.79 -6.36 7.58
N ARG A 94 -8.25 -7.01 6.51
CA ARG A 94 -7.38 -7.40 5.39
C ARG A 94 -6.74 -6.19 4.71
N VAL A 95 -7.52 -5.18 4.34
CA VAL A 95 -6.96 -3.95 3.73
C VAL A 95 -5.94 -3.28 4.66
N GLN A 96 -6.17 -3.30 5.97
CA GLN A 96 -5.21 -2.75 6.94
C GLN A 96 -3.93 -3.59 6.98
N ALA A 97 -4.04 -4.91 6.95
CA ALA A 97 -2.88 -5.81 6.88
C ALA A 97 -2.08 -5.60 5.58
N ASP A 98 -2.76 -5.48 4.44
CA ASP A 98 -2.13 -5.23 3.14
C ASP A 98 -1.40 -3.88 3.13
N ALA A 99 -1.98 -2.83 3.74
CA ALA A 99 -1.34 -1.53 3.90
C ALA A 99 -0.08 -1.64 4.77
N SER A 100 -0.17 -2.31 5.93
CA SER A 100 0.99 -2.52 6.81
C SER A 100 2.10 -3.33 6.15
N GLN A 101 1.76 -4.27 5.26
CA GLN A 101 2.77 -5.00 4.49
C GLN A 101 3.55 -4.08 3.54
N ILE A 102 2.87 -3.12 2.89
CA ILE A 102 3.54 -2.10 2.06
C ILE A 102 4.50 -1.27 2.92
N ASP A 103 4.05 -0.80 4.09
CA ASP A 103 4.87 0.00 5.00
C ASP A 103 6.12 -0.75 5.45
N ASN A 104 6.00 -2.03 5.80
CA ASN A 104 7.14 -2.88 6.18
C ASN A 104 8.17 -2.98 5.05
N TYR A 105 7.75 -3.14 3.80
CA TYR A 105 8.69 -3.18 2.67
C TYR A 105 9.33 -1.82 2.39
N LEU A 106 8.59 -0.72 2.59
CA LEU A 106 9.15 0.63 2.47
C LEU A 106 10.21 0.88 3.56
N GLU A 107 9.95 0.47 4.80
CA GLU A 107 10.90 0.57 5.90
C GLU A 107 12.18 -0.24 5.61
N GLN A 108 12.04 -1.51 5.19
CA GLN A 108 13.17 -2.35 4.80
C GLN A 108 13.99 -1.70 3.69
N ARG A 109 13.32 -1.11 2.68
CA ARG A 109 14.00 -0.41 1.60
C ARG A 109 14.81 0.79 2.10
N VAL A 110 14.26 1.58 3.03
CA VAL A 110 14.96 2.71 3.65
C VAL A 110 16.19 2.23 4.41
N VAL A 111 16.08 1.14 5.19
CA VAL A 111 17.22 0.55 5.91
C VAL A 111 18.32 0.11 4.95
N ILE A 112 17.98 -0.59 3.86
CA ILE A 112 18.96 -1.01 2.85
C ILE A 112 19.64 0.20 2.20
N LEU A 113 18.87 1.21 1.81
CA LEU A 113 19.44 2.42 1.19
C LEU A 113 20.34 3.19 2.15
N ASN A 114 19.99 3.29 3.44
CA ASN A 114 20.84 3.91 4.45
C ASN A 114 22.16 3.15 4.62
N ASN A 115 22.13 1.81 4.61
CA ASN A 115 23.34 1.00 4.65
C ASN A 115 24.22 1.26 3.42
N VAL A 116 23.63 1.39 2.22
CA VAL A 116 24.35 1.73 0.99
C VAL A 116 24.99 3.11 1.07
N VAL A 117 24.27 4.12 1.55
CA VAL A 117 24.81 5.49 1.72
C VAL A 117 25.99 5.47 2.71
N GLY A 118 25.88 4.72 3.82
CA GLY A 118 26.97 4.56 4.77
C GLY A 118 28.22 3.89 4.16
N LEU A 119 28.04 2.88 3.31
CA LEU A 119 29.13 2.22 2.59
C LEU A 119 29.75 3.14 1.52
N LEU A 120 28.92 3.86 0.77
CA LEU A 120 29.37 4.81 -0.25
C LEU A 120 30.18 5.96 0.35
N ASN A 121 29.71 6.55 1.46
CA ASN A 121 30.43 7.62 2.14
C ASN A 121 31.81 7.15 2.63
N LYS A 122 31.91 5.94 3.19
CA LYS A 122 33.19 5.35 3.60
C LYS A 122 34.13 5.10 2.42
N ALA A 123 33.61 4.61 1.30
CA ALA A 123 34.41 4.41 0.09
C ALA A 123 34.94 5.76 -0.47
N VAL A 124 34.08 6.78 -0.51
CA VAL A 124 34.47 8.14 -0.94
C VAL A 124 35.51 8.76 -0.01
N ASP A 125 35.39 8.57 1.31
CA ASP A 125 36.37 9.11 2.26
C ASP A 125 37.71 8.36 2.19
N LEU A 126 37.69 7.04 1.98
CA LEU A 126 38.90 6.26 1.73
C LEU A 126 39.62 6.74 0.47
N ASP A 127 38.88 6.95 -0.63
CA ASP A 127 39.45 7.42 -1.90
C ASP A 127 40.04 8.83 -1.76
N LYS A 128 39.40 9.73 -1.01
CA LYS A 128 39.97 11.05 -0.66
C LYS A 128 41.29 10.92 0.10
N ASP A 129 41.37 10.02 1.08
CA ASP A 129 42.58 9.86 1.90
C ASP A 129 43.72 9.18 1.13
N VAL A 130 43.40 8.21 0.26
CA VAL A 130 44.35 7.63 -0.69
C VAL A 130 44.84 8.71 -1.65
N MET A 131 43.95 9.49 -2.28
CA MET A 131 44.32 10.60 -3.16
C MET A 131 45.19 11.63 -2.43
N LYS A 132 44.87 12.01 -1.18
CA LYS A 132 45.73 12.89 -0.37
C LYS A 132 47.11 12.28 -0.13
N SER A 133 47.19 11.00 0.22
CA SER A 133 48.47 10.33 0.47
C SER A 133 49.34 10.25 -0.79
N VAL A 134 48.72 9.94 -1.94
CA VAL A 134 49.37 9.90 -3.25
C VAL A 134 49.76 11.31 -3.70
N ALA A 135 48.90 12.31 -3.49
CA ALA A 135 49.20 13.69 -3.78
C ALA A 135 50.35 14.22 -2.91
N ALA A 136 50.40 13.88 -1.62
CA ALA A 136 51.49 14.23 -0.71
C ALA A 136 52.82 13.57 -1.12
N MET A 137 52.77 12.31 -1.55
CA MET A 137 53.95 11.62 -2.12
C MET A 137 54.37 12.24 -3.47
N ARG A 138 53.42 12.69 -4.30
CA ARG A 138 53.67 13.34 -5.60
C ARG A 138 54.12 14.79 -5.49
N SER A 139 53.68 15.53 -4.48
CA SER A 139 54.05 16.94 -4.25
C SER A 139 55.48 17.11 -3.73
N GLY A 140 56.20 16.00 -3.52
CA GLY A 140 57.63 16.02 -3.31
C GLY A 140 58.02 16.07 -1.84
N ALA A 141 58.36 14.91 -1.29
CA ALA A 141 59.62 14.82 -0.56
C ALA A 141 60.74 14.91 -1.61
N GLY A 142 61.11 16.14 -1.97
CA GLY A 142 62.14 16.43 -2.94
C GLY A 142 62.90 17.69 -2.55
N ALA A 143 63.74 17.60 -1.52
CA ALA A 143 65.02 18.30 -1.40
C ALA A 143 65.62 18.13 0.02
N GLN A 144 66.34 17.04 0.28
CA GLN A 144 67.63 17.13 0.96
C GLN A 144 68.50 15.91 0.66
N ALA A 145 69.76 16.22 0.43
CA ALA A 145 70.73 15.48 -0.35
C ALA A 145 71.34 14.29 0.38
N ASP A 146 71.91 13.38 -0.42
CA ASP A 146 73.03 12.48 -0.14
C ASP A 146 73.28 12.12 1.34
N VAL A 147 72.84 10.91 1.73
CA VAL A 147 73.56 9.91 2.55
C VAL A 147 72.66 8.71 2.93
N GLU A 148 71.33 8.81 2.84
CA GLU A 148 70.42 7.74 3.33
C GLU A 148 69.81 6.84 2.24
N ARG A 149 70.63 6.31 1.33
CA ARG A 149 70.15 5.35 0.30
C ARG A 149 69.68 4.00 0.89
N ASN A 150 70.10 3.69 2.12
CA ASN A 150 69.70 2.46 2.83
C ASN A 150 68.48 2.63 3.76
N MET A 151 68.18 3.84 4.26
CA MET A 151 66.97 4.10 5.07
C MET A 151 65.74 4.35 4.20
N ALA A 152 65.89 5.05 3.05
CA ALA A 152 64.82 5.22 2.08
C ALA A 152 64.29 3.88 1.52
N SER A 153 65.15 2.85 1.46
CA SER A 153 64.76 1.50 1.03
C SER A 153 63.99 0.73 2.11
N ALA A 154 64.30 0.96 3.40
CA ALA A 154 63.56 0.39 4.52
C ALA A 154 62.18 1.08 4.71
N GLU A 155 62.11 2.38 4.43
CA GLU A 155 60.87 3.16 4.46
C GLU A 155 59.99 2.89 3.24
N LEU A 156 60.58 2.75 2.04
CA LEU A 156 59.90 2.24 0.85
C LEU A 156 59.39 0.81 1.06
N ASN A 157 60.15 -0.08 1.71
CA ASN A 157 59.66 -1.42 2.03
C ASN A 157 58.56 -1.41 3.10
N ASN A 158 58.55 -0.46 4.03
CA ASN A 158 57.45 -0.26 4.98
C ASN A 158 56.20 0.32 4.30
N VAL A 159 56.37 1.24 3.34
CA VAL A 159 55.30 1.80 2.52
C VAL A 159 54.77 0.77 1.53
N LEU A 160 55.63 -0.03 0.89
CA LEU A 160 55.27 -1.16 0.01
C LEU A 160 54.65 -2.32 0.80
N SER A 161 55.06 -2.55 2.06
CA SER A 161 54.40 -3.49 2.97
C SER A 161 53.03 -2.98 3.42
N ARG A 162 52.89 -1.67 3.72
CA ARG A 162 51.58 -1.04 3.98
C ARG A 162 50.68 -1.00 2.74
N ILE A 163 51.25 -0.84 1.56
CA ILE A 163 50.56 -0.94 0.26
C ILE A 163 50.20 -2.41 -0.02
N ASN A 164 51.07 -3.39 0.25
CA ASN A 164 50.76 -4.82 0.06
C ASN A 164 49.73 -5.35 1.08
N VAL A 165 49.69 -4.83 2.31
CA VAL A 165 48.62 -5.07 3.29
C VAL A 165 47.32 -4.35 2.90
N ALA A 166 47.41 -3.23 2.16
CA ALA A 166 46.24 -2.60 1.52
C ALA A 166 45.75 -3.37 0.27
N PHE A 167 46.62 -4.14 -0.39
CA PHE A 167 46.31 -4.95 -1.58
C PHE A 167 45.75 -6.36 -1.27
N GLU A 168 46.09 -6.99 -0.13
CA GLU A 168 45.44 -8.26 0.27
C GLU A 168 44.01 -8.04 0.79
N ALA A 169 43.68 -6.79 1.12
CA ALA A 169 42.47 -6.39 1.82
C ALA A 169 41.46 -5.62 0.96
N TYR A 170 41.57 -5.54 -0.38
CA TYR A 170 40.70 -4.80 -1.32
C TYR A 170 39.36 -4.28 -0.72
N PRO A 171 39.38 -3.14 -0.02
CA PRO A 171 38.19 -2.59 0.63
C PRO A 171 37.17 -2.13 -0.40
N ASP A 172 37.65 -1.58 -1.52
CA ASP A 172 36.81 -1.14 -2.63
C ASP A 172 36.09 -2.30 -3.31
N LEU A 173 36.76 -3.44 -3.57
CA LEU A 173 36.09 -4.58 -4.20
C LEU A 173 34.99 -5.15 -3.27
N LYS A 174 35.23 -5.18 -1.96
CA LYS A 174 34.22 -5.58 -0.96
C LYS A 174 33.09 -4.56 -0.83
N ALA A 175 33.38 -3.26 -0.87
CA ALA A 175 32.38 -2.20 -0.84
C ALA A 175 31.53 -2.21 -2.11
N HIS A 176 32.14 -2.37 -3.28
CA HIS A 176 31.43 -2.51 -4.56
C HIS A 176 30.55 -3.76 -4.59
N ALA A 177 31.04 -4.91 -4.08
CA ALA A 177 30.23 -6.11 -3.97
C ALA A 177 29.04 -5.93 -3.01
N ALA A 178 29.24 -5.28 -1.86
CA ALA A 178 28.17 -4.98 -0.90
C ALA A 178 27.14 -3.98 -1.44
N ILE A 179 27.60 -2.96 -2.19
CA ILE A 179 26.72 -2.00 -2.88
C ILE A 179 25.92 -2.72 -3.98
N ALA A 180 26.57 -3.56 -4.79
CA ALA A 180 25.91 -4.33 -5.84
C ALA A 180 24.84 -5.28 -5.27
N ASP A 181 25.16 -5.99 -4.19
CA ASP A 181 24.21 -6.86 -3.48
C ASP A 181 23.03 -6.04 -2.92
N ALA A 182 23.30 -4.90 -2.29
CA ALA A 182 22.23 -4.03 -1.79
C ALA A 182 21.35 -3.43 -2.90
N MET A 183 21.92 -3.12 -4.07
CA MET A 183 21.14 -2.70 -5.24
C MET A 183 20.27 -3.85 -5.78
N GLN A 184 20.80 -5.08 -5.81
CA GLN A 184 20.04 -6.26 -6.18
C GLN A 184 18.89 -6.50 -5.18
N GLN A 185 19.14 -6.40 -3.87
CA GLN A 185 18.10 -6.47 -2.84
C GLN A 185 17.05 -5.36 -2.98
N ASN A 186 17.46 -4.13 -3.33
CA ASN A 186 16.53 -3.03 -3.61
C ASN A 186 15.63 -3.33 -4.81
N SER A 187 16.19 -3.90 -5.88
CA SER A 187 15.43 -4.32 -7.07
C SER A 187 14.41 -5.41 -6.74
N TYR A 188 14.79 -6.39 -5.91
CA TYR A 188 13.84 -7.39 -5.41
C TYR A 188 12.74 -6.75 -4.54
N LEU A 189 13.09 -5.89 -3.58
CA LEU A 189 12.11 -5.18 -2.76
C LEU A 189 11.17 -4.33 -3.61
N GLN A 190 11.65 -3.70 -4.67
CA GLN A 190 10.80 -2.92 -5.57
C GLN A 190 9.73 -3.80 -6.24
N LYS A 191 10.05 -5.05 -6.60
CA LYS A 191 9.08 -6.02 -7.11
C LYS A 191 8.06 -6.42 -6.03
N GLU A 192 8.53 -6.69 -4.81
CA GLU A 192 7.66 -7.01 -3.67
C GLU A 192 6.71 -5.86 -3.31
N ILE A 193 7.21 -4.61 -3.27
CA ILE A 193 6.39 -3.41 -3.06
C ILE A 193 5.34 -3.29 -4.17
N THR A 194 5.70 -3.57 -5.42
CA THR A 194 4.76 -3.52 -6.54
C THR A 194 3.67 -4.57 -6.40
N ALA A 195 4.03 -5.82 -6.05
CA ALA A 195 3.08 -6.89 -5.80
C ALA A 195 2.15 -6.57 -4.62
N ALA A 196 2.69 -6.04 -3.51
CA ALA A 196 1.93 -5.64 -2.34
C ALA A 196 0.94 -4.51 -2.65
N ARG A 197 1.34 -3.54 -3.49
CA ARG A 197 0.44 -2.47 -3.98
C ARG A 197 -0.69 -3.02 -4.83
N THR A 198 -0.41 -3.97 -5.72
CA THR A 198 -1.46 -4.64 -6.51
C THR A 198 -2.44 -5.35 -5.59
N LEU A 199 -1.94 -6.14 -4.62
CA LEU A 199 -2.78 -6.84 -3.66
C LEU A 199 -3.66 -5.88 -2.83
N TYR A 200 -3.08 -4.79 -2.32
CA TYR A 200 -3.84 -3.76 -1.61
C TYR A 200 -4.94 -3.15 -2.49
N ASN A 201 -4.62 -2.84 -3.75
CA ASN A 201 -5.59 -2.28 -4.70
C ASN A 201 -6.72 -3.26 -5.00
N ASP A 202 -6.42 -4.55 -5.15
CA ASP A 202 -7.42 -5.60 -5.35
C ASP A 202 -8.35 -5.70 -4.13
N THR A 203 -7.79 -5.72 -2.91
CA THR A 203 -8.60 -5.74 -1.68
C THR A 203 -9.45 -4.47 -1.53
N VAL A 204 -8.91 -3.30 -1.88
CA VAL A 204 -9.67 -2.03 -1.89
C VAL A 204 -10.79 -2.05 -2.93
N ALA A 205 -10.55 -2.63 -4.11
CA ALA A 205 -11.57 -2.79 -5.14
C ALA A 205 -12.72 -3.68 -4.66
N ILE A 206 -12.40 -4.82 -4.03
CA ILE A 206 -13.39 -5.72 -3.42
C ILE A 206 -14.16 -4.97 -2.32
N TRP A 207 -13.47 -4.21 -1.45
CA TRP A 207 -14.13 -3.40 -0.42
C TRP A 207 -15.11 -2.41 -1.03
N ASN A 208 -14.66 -1.63 -2.01
CA ASN A 208 -15.48 -0.60 -2.67
C ASN A 208 -16.68 -1.22 -3.37
N GLN A 209 -16.54 -2.40 -3.99
CA GLN A 209 -17.66 -3.11 -4.59
C GLN A 209 -18.65 -3.61 -3.52
N ASP A 210 -18.14 -4.24 -2.46
CA ASP A 210 -18.99 -4.94 -1.49
C ASP A 210 -19.76 -4.02 -0.56
N ILE A 211 -19.24 -2.83 -0.25
CA ILE A 211 -19.99 -1.85 0.54
C ILE A 211 -21.22 -1.29 -0.21
N PHE A 212 -21.23 -1.37 -1.55
CA PHE A 212 -22.39 -0.99 -2.39
C PHE A 212 -23.24 -2.18 -2.83
N ALA A 213 -22.90 -3.41 -2.45
CA ALA A 213 -23.66 -4.60 -2.84
C ALA A 213 -25.02 -4.67 -2.11
N TRP A 214 -26.10 -4.43 -2.87
CA TRP A 214 -27.47 -4.57 -2.39
C TRP A 214 -27.86 -6.05 -2.25
N PRO A 215 -28.70 -6.47 -1.28
CA PRO A 215 -29.35 -5.67 -0.23
C PRO A 215 -28.60 -5.59 1.10
N ALA A 216 -28.14 -6.74 1.63
CA ALA A 216 -27.71 -6.85 3.02
C ALA A 216 -26.43 -6.06 3.31
N LYS A 217 -25.42 -6.11 2.42
CA LYS A 217 -24.12 -5.43 2.63
C LYS A 217 -24.27 -3.91 2.58
N GLN A 218 -24.98 -3.38 1.58
CA GLN A 218 -25.24 -1.93 1.46
C GLN A 218 -26.01 -1.35 2.67
N ILE A 219 -27.03 -2.04 3.15
CA ILE A 219 -27.80 -1.60 4.34
C ILE A 219 -26.93 -1.58 5.59
N VAL A 220 -26.11 -2.61 5.80
CA VAL A 220 -25.18 -2.67 6.94
C VAL A 220 -24.10 -1.60 6.82
N ALA A 221 -23.52 -1.43 5.64
CA ALA A 221 -22.49 -0.43 5.38
C ALA A 221 -23.00 1.00 5.62
N ALA A 222 -24.20 1.33 5.14
CA ALA A 222 -24.80 2.64 5.38
C ALA A 222 -25.10 2.90 6.87
N ARG A 223 -25.66 1.92 7.60
CA ARG A 223 -25.91 2.06 9.04
C ARG A 223 -24.63 2.20 9.86
N LYS A 224 -23.51 1.66 9.37
CA LYS A 224 -22.18 1.79 10.00
C LYS A 224 -21.40 3.01 9.53
N GLY A 225 -21.91 3.76 8.55
CA GLY A 225 -21.21 4.93 7.99
C GLY A 225 -19.93 4.55 7.25
N TYR A 226 -19.88 3.38 6.62
CA TYR A 226 -18.72 2.98 5.83
C TYR A 226 -18.61 3.79 4.54
N THR A 227 -17.37 4.09 4.17
CA THR A 227 -17.00 4.84 2.97
C THR A 227 -16.09 4.01 2.06
N THR A 228 -16.01 4.40 0.79
CA THR A 228 -14.99 3.84 -0.12
C THR A 228 -13.60 4.17 0.36
N ARG A 229 -12.65 3.33 -0.06
CA ARG A 229 -11.21 3.52 0.18
C ARG A 229 -10.52 3.90 -1.10
N ILE A 230 -9.46 4.70 -0.94
CA ILE A 230 -8.64 5.21 -2.03
C ILE A 230 -7.59 4.14 -2.36
N PRO A 231 -7.50 3.67 -3.61
CA PRO A 231 -6.44 2.76 -4.02
C PRO A 231 -5.09 3.47 -4.08
N PHE A 232 -4.01 2.69 -4.00
CA PHE A 232 -2.66 3.20 -4.19
C PHE A 232 -2.45 3.64 -5.65
N ILE A 233 -2.13 4.92 -5.83
CA ILE A 233 -1.85 5.52 -7.14
C ILE A 233 -0.49 6.23 -7.15
N ALA A 234 0.12 6.34 -8.33
CA ALA A 234 1.30 7.17 -8.50
C ALA A 234 0.97 8.64 -8.18
N THR A 235 1.85 9.30 -7.41
CA THR A 235 1.71 10.72 -7.07
C THR A 235 1.77 11.57 -8.34
N ALA A 236 1.13 12.74 -8.30
CA ALA A 236 1.11 13.64 -9.45
C ALA A 236 2.51 14.10 -9.87
N GLU A 237 3.42 14.30 -8.91
CA GLU A 237 4.82 14.64 -9.19
C GLU A 237 5.53 13.54 -9.98
N ILE A 238 5.34 12.26 -9.63
CA ILE A 238 5.92 11.14 -10.39
C ILE A 238 5.33 11.06 -11.80
N LYS A 239 4.03 11.32 -11.95
CA LYS A 239 3.39 11.36 -13.27
C LYS A 239 3.86 12.54 -14.12
N ALA A 240 4.10 13.71 -13.51
CA ALA A 240 4.61 14.91 -14.17
C ALA A 240 6.06 14.72 -14.60
N ALA A 241 6.93 14.27 -13.69
CA ALA A 241 8.33 13.96 -14.00
C ALA A 241 8.47 12.90 -15.10
N ALA A 242 7.60 11.89 -15.11
CA ALA A 242 7.57 10.91 -16.20
C ALA A 242 7.20 11.57 -17.54
N ARG A 243 6.22 12.49 -17.57
CA ARG A 243 5.85 13.19 -18.81
C ARG A 243 6.98 14.08 -19.31
N GLU A 244 7.64 14.84 -18.44
CA GLU A 244 8.79 15.69 -18.80
C GLU A 244 10.00 14.89 -19.30
N ALA A 245 10.18 13.64 -18.85
CA ALA A 245 11.26 12.79 -19.33
C ALA A 245 11.01 12.20 -20.74
N PHE A 246 9.75 12.18 -21.21
CA PHE A 246 9.36 11.54 -22.48
C PHE A 246 8.84 12.52 -23.55
N PHE A 247 8.50 13.76 -23.18
CA PHE A 247 8.00 14.82 -24.06
C PHE A 247 8.82 16.10 -23.88
#